data_AF-A0A950Z8R7-F1
#
_entry.id   AF-A0A950Z8R7-F1
#
_cell.length_a   1.000
_cell.length_b   1.000
_cell.length_c   1.000
_cell.angle_alpha   90.00
_cell.angle_beta   90.00
_cell.angle_gamma   90.00
#
_symmetry.space_group_name_H-M   'P 1'
#
loop_
_entity.id
_entity.type
_entity.pdbx_description
1 polymer ?
#
loop_
_entity_poly.entity_id
_entity_poly.type
_entity_poly.pdbx_seq_one_letter_code
_entity_poly.pdbx_strand_id
1 'polypeptide(L)'
;MVAQRSINTLAGGLFALAAYALWPTWERRHVQEELAQMLDATRAYFHAVVERFGRDDGELERTIEDARSAWRLSRSAAESSVDRVTSEPKATKAQAALLTSILASSHALVHATIALEAGFAQIRAGTPPAVFRTFTKDVELTLYYLAASLRGSPGAAATLPHLREDHQRMVQARNRFAATDEFVLLETDRITTSLNTLREQVERLVSGRETPAPVSHPAPAGAV
;
A
#
# COMPACT_ATOMS: atom_id res chain seq x y z
N MET A 1 -3.31 -34.46 -47.89
CA MET A 1 -3.03 -34.26 -46.44
C MET A 1 -2.07 -33.09 -46.23
N VAL A 2 -2.50 -31.84 -46.47
CA VAL A 2 -1.68 -30.62 -46.22
C VAL A 2 -2.46 -29.56 -45.41
N ALA A 3 -3.79 -29.69 -45.31
CA ALA A 3 -4.66 -28.73 -44.61
C ALA A 3 -4.58 -28.79 -43.06
N GLN A 4 -4.07 -29.88 -42.47
CA GLN A 4 -4.02 -30.03 -41.00
C GLN A 4 -2.88 -29.23 -40.34
N ARG A 5 -1.83 -28.85 -41.09
CA ARG A 5 -0.63 -28.20 -40.53
C ARG A 5 -0.70 -26.67 -40.54
N SER A 6 -1.49 -26.07 -41.43
CA SER A 6 -1.66 -24.61 -41.53
C SER A 6 -2.51 -24.03 -40.39
N ILE A 7 -3.44 -24.80 -39.83
CA ILE A 7 -4.31 -24.39 -38.72
C ILE A 7 -3.51 -24.26 -37.40
N ASN A 8 -2.54 -25.13 -37.16
CA ASN A 8 -1.74 -25.08 -35.92
C ASN A 8 -0.83 -23.84 -35.85
N THR A 9 -0.31 -23.35 -36.98
CA THR A 9 0.55 -22.16 -36.99
C THR A 9 -0.26 -20.86 -36.90
N LEU A 10 -1.44 -20.80 -37.51
CA LEU A 10 -2.34 -19.65 -37.38
C LEU A 10 -2.93 -19.54 -35.98
N ALA A 11 -3.31 -20.67 -35.37
CA ALA A 11 -3.73 -20.71 -33.98
C ALA A 11 -2.59 -20.30 -33.04
N GLY A 12 -1.38 -20.84 -33.23
CA GLY A 12 -0.21 -20.46 -32.43
C GLY A 12 0.15 -18.97 -32.52
N GLY A 13 0.03 -18.36 -33.71
CA GLY A 13 0.25 -16.92 -33.92
C GLY A 13 -0.82 -16.04 -33.26
N LEU A 14 -2.10 -16.43 -33.33
CA LEU A 14 -3.19 -15.75 -32.63
C LEU A 14 -3.06 -15.87 -31.12
N PHE A 15 -2.66 -17.04 -30.60
CA PHE A 15 -2.34 -17.22 -29.18
C PHE A 15 -1.13 -16.39 -28.75
N ALA A 16 -0.09 -16.28 -29.57
CA ALA A 16 1.07 -15.44 -29.27
C ALA A 16 0.70 -13.95 -29.23
N LEU A 17 -0.12 -13.46 -30.17
CA LEU A 17 -0.61 -12.07 -30.17
C LEU A 17 -1.57 -11.79 -29.01
N ALA A 18 -2.45 -12.73 -28.68
CA ALA A 18 -3.33 -12.62 -27.51
C ALA A 18 -2.53 -12.63 -26.20
N ALA A 19 -1.54 -13.51 -26.08
CA ALA A 19 -0.62 -13.56 -24.94
C ALA A 19 0.19 -12.25 -24.83
N TYR A 20 0.67 -11.72 -25.96
CA TYR A 20 1.44 -10.47 -26.00
C TYR A 20 0.57 -9.22 -25.70
N ALA A 21 -0.71 -9.26 -26.05
CA ALA A 21 -1.67 -8.22 -25.71
C ALA A 21 -2.15 -8.31 -24.24
N LEU A 22 -2.24 -9.51 -23.67
CA LEU A 22 -2.55 -9.73 -22.26
C LEU A 22 -1.35 -9.45 -21.34
N TRP A 23 -0.12 -9.72 -21.80
CA TRP A 23 1.12 -9.49 -21.07
C TRP A 23 1.20 -8.14 -20.32
N PRO A 24 0.96 -6.97 -20.97
CA PRO A 24 1.04 -5.67 -20.30
C PRO A 24 -0.01 -5.46 -19.19
N THR A 25 -1.11 -6.19 -19.20
CA THR A 25 -2.16 -6.10 -18.16
C THR A 25 -1.91 -7.04 -16.98
N TRP A 26 -1.23 -8.17 -17.18
CA TRP A 26 -0.90 -9.13 -16.12
C TRP A 26 0.31 -8.67 -15.30
N GLU A 27 1.34 -8.14 -15.95
CA GLU A 27 2.58 -7.68 -15.29
C GLU A 27 2.33 -6.45 -14.39
N ARG A 28 1.49 -5.52 -14.83
CA ARG A 28 1.07 -4.36 -14.03
C ARG A 28 0.15 -4.73 -12.87
N ARG A 29 -0.70 -5.75 -13.03
CA ARG A 29 -1.57 -6.25 -11.95
C ARG A 29 -0.75 -6.97 -10.88
N HIS A 30 0.34 -7.61 -11.28
CA HIS A 30 1.22 -8.33 -10.36
C HIS A 30 1.97 -7.38 -9.41
N VAL A 31 2.59 -6.29 -9.89
CA VAL A 31 3.27 -5.34 -8.97
C VAL A 31 2.32 -4.67 -7.98
N GLN A 32 1.09 -4.38 -8.40
CA GLN A 32 0.07 -3.80 -7.53
C GLN A 32 -0.42 -4.81 -6.49
N GLU A 33 -0.52 -6.09 -6.84
CA GLU A 33 -0.86 -7.15 -5.89
C GLU A 33 0.25 -7.34 -4.85
N GLU A 34 1.51 -7.36 -5.25
CA GLU A 34 2.64 -7.46 -4.30
C GLU A 34 2.70 -6.24 -3.36
N LEU A 35 2.46 -5.04 -3.88
CA LEU A 35 2.31 -3.84 -3.05
C LEU A 35 1.11 -3.95 -2.10
N ALA A 36 -0.02 -4.47 -2.55
CA ALA A 36 -1.21 -4.65 -1.71
C ALA A 36 -0.95 -5.65 -0.57
N GLN A 37 -0.28 -6.77 -0.86
CA GLN A 37 0.13 -7.75 0.13
C GLN A 37 1.10 -7.15 1.16
N MET A 38 2.04 -6.31 0.71
CA MET A 38 2.94 -5.58 1.61
C MET A 38 2.17 -4.64 2.55
N LEU A 39 1.14 -3.94 2.06
CA LEU A 39 0.31 -3.08 2.90
C LEU A 39 -0.55 -3.87 3.90
N ASP A 40 -1.07 -5.04 3.50
CA ASP A 40 -1.79 -5.94 4.41
C ASP A 40 -0.87 -6.49 5.52
N ALA A 41 0.36 -6.87 5.17
CA ALA A 41 1.34 -7.32 6.16
C ALA A 41 1.78 -6.19 7.09
N THR A 42 1.92 -4.96 6.55
CA THR A 42 2.16 -3.76 7.36
C THR A 42 1.01 -3.50 8.34
N ARG A 43 -0.24 -3.67 7.89
CA ARG A 43 -1.44 -3.55 8.74
C ARG A 43 -1.44 -4.59 9.85
N ALA A 44 -1.15 -5.85 9.52
CA ALA A 44 -1.10 -6.94 10.49
C ALA A 44 0.00 -6.72 11.56
N TYR A 45 1.18 -6.26 11.13
CA TYR A 45 2.26 -5.91 12.05
C TYR A 45 1.90 -4.72 12.95
N PHE A 46 1.35 -3.64 12.39
CA PHE A 46 0.87 -2.49 13.17
C PHE A 46 -0.20 -2.90 14.19
N HIS A 47 -1.16 -3.74 13.79
CA HIS A 47 -2.19 -4.26 14.68
C HIS A 47 -1.59 -4.99 15.89
N ALA A 48 -0.67 -5.94 15.65
CA ALA A 48 0.00 -6.70 16.71
C ALA A 48 0.78 -5.78 17.67
N VAL A 49 1.45 -4.74 17.15
CA VAL A 49 2.15 -3.74 17.97
C VAL A 49 1.18 -2.93 18.82
N VAL A 50 0.03 -2.51 18.28
CA VAL A 50 -0.98 -1.74 19.03
C VAL A 50 -1.66 -2.58 20.09
N GLU A 51 -1.92 -3.86 19.84
CA GLU A 51 -2.49 -4.78 20.85
C GLU A 51 -1.59 -4.88 22.10
N ARG A 52 -0.26 -4.74 21.93
CA ARG A 52 0.71 -4.74 23.03
C ARG A 52 0.47 -3.64 24.05
N PHE A 53 -0.11 -2.52 23.62
CA PHE A 53 -0.45 -1.45 24.55
C PHE A 53 -1.47 -1.94 25.59
N GLY A 54 -2.44 -2.75 25.15
CA GLY A 54 -3.56 -3.21 25.98
C GLY A 54 -3.31 -4.52 26.72
N ARG A 55 -2.33 -5.32 26.28
CA ARG A 55 -2.07 -6.68 26.76
C ARG A 55 -0.58 -6.95 26.82
N ASP A 56 -0.12 -7.53 27.92
CA ASP A 56 1.25 -8.03 28.07
C ASP A 56 1.18 -9.54 28.30
N ASP A 57 1.24 -10.31 27.22
CA ASP A 57 1.28 -11.77 27.24
C ASP A 57 2.33 -12.33 26.26
N GLY A 58 2.90 -13.49 26.57
CA GLY A 58 3.98 -14.09 25.77
C GLY A 58 3.53 -14.59 24.39
N GLU A 59 2.23 -14.83 24.19
CA GLU A 59 1.68 -15.20 22.88
C GLU A 59 1.69 -14.02 21.91
N LEU A 60 1.52 -12.80 22.42
CA LEU A 60 1.59 -11.58 21.63
C LEU A 60 3.00 -11.30 21.10
N GLU A 61 4.05 -11.59 21.87
CA GLU A 61 5.44 -11.45 21.40
C GLU A 61 5.70 -12.33 20.16
N ARG A 62 5.23 -13.58 20.20
CA ARG A 62 5.33 -14.48 19.04
C ARG A 62 4.51 -13.95 17.86
N THR A 63 3.32 -13.41 18.11
CA THR A 63 2.46 -12.82 17.07
C THR A 63 3.12 -11.60 16.40
N ILE A 64 3.80 -10.75 17.19
CA ILE A 64 4.56 -9.60 16.68
C ILE A 64 5.74 -10.06 15.82
N GLU A 65 6.51 -11.07 16.25
CA GLU A 65 7.62 -11.60 15.47
C GLU A 65 7.15 -12.28 14.17
N ASP A 66 6.07 -13.06 14.23
CA ASP A 66 5.47 -13.70 13.06
C ASP A 66 5.00 -12.63 12.04
N ALA A 67 4.32 -11.57 12.52
CA ALA A 67 3.87 -10.47 11.68
C ALA A 67 5.03 -9.66 11.08
N ARG A 68 6.09 -9.41 11.87
CA ARG A 68 7.32 -8.76 11.39
C ARG A 68 8.01 -9.57 10.30
N SER A 69 8.08 -10.89 10.48
CA SER A 69 8.67 -11.80 9.49
C SER A 69 7.83 -11.85 8.21
N ALA A 70 6.51 -11.93 8.32
CA ALA A 70 5.60 -11.85 7.17
C ALA A 70 5.73 -10.51 6.42
N TRP A 71 5.84 -9.40 7.15
CA TRP A 71 6.08 -8.08 6.56
C TRP A 71 7.40 -8.05 5.78
N ARG A 72 8.51 -8.51 6.36
CA ARG A 72 9.82 -8.55 5.67
C ARG A 72 9.75 -9.34 4.36
N LEU A 73 9.08 -10.49 4.38
CA LEU A 73 8.89 -11.32 3.19
C LEU A 73 8.09 -10.59 2.11
N SER A 74 6.92 -10.04 2.46
CA SER A 74 6.06 -9.31 1.52
C SER A 74 6.75 -8.07 0.94
N ARG A 75 7.57 -7.38 1.75
CA ARG A 75 8.36 -6.24 1.30
C ARG A 75 9.39 -6.66 0.27
N SER A 76 10.16 -7.73 0.51
CA SER A 76 11.14 -8.21 -0.47
C SER A 76 10.47 -8.66 -1.78
N ALA A 77 9.29 -9.26 -1.71
CA ALA A 77 8.51 -9.61 -2.90
C ALA A 77 8.05 -8.36 -3.67
N ALA A 78 7.55 -7.34 -2.97
CA ALA A 78 7.20 -6.05 -3.56
C ALA A 78 8.40 -5.32 -4.17
N GLU A 79 9.55 -5.26 -3.48
CA GLU A 79 10.81 -4.69 -3.98
C GLU A 79 11.25 -5.39 -5.27
N SER A 80 11.30 -6.72 -5.27
CA SER A 80 11.64 -7.50 -6.47
C SER A 80 10.68 -7.24 -7.63
N SER A 81 9.38 -7.12 -7.35
CA SER A 81 8.41 -6.81 -8.41
C SER A 81 8.55 -5.39 -8.93
N VAL A 82 8.88 -4.41 -8.09
CA VAL A 82 9.16 -3.03 -8.52
C VAL A 82 10.45 -2.98 -9.34
N ASP A 83 11.51 -3.66 -8.92
CA ASP A 83 12.78 -3.72 -9.66
C ASP A 83 12.60 -4.31 -11.05
N ARG A 84 11.79 -5.36 -11.16
CA ARG A 84 11.45 -5.97 -12.46
C ARG A 84 10.72 -4.97 -13.35
N VAL A 85 9.64 -4.36 -12.85
CA VAL A 85 8.83 -3.40 -13.61
C VAL A 85 9.64 -2.17 -14.04
N THR A 86 10.55 -1.70 -13.19
CA THR A 86 11.37 -0.50 -13.49
C THR A 86 12.53 -0.78 -14.44
N SER A 87 12.95 -2.04 -14.55
CA SER A 87 13.97 -2.50 -15.49
C SER A 87 13.44 -2.76 -16.91
N GLU A 88 12.11 -2.75 -17.10
CA GLU A 88 11.51 -2.95 -18.42
C GLU A 88 11.78 -1.76 -19.37
N PRO A 89 12.11 -1.99 -20.65
CA PRO A 89 12.35 -0.92 -21.63
C PRO A 89 11.17 0.05 -21.83
N LYS A 90 9.95 -0.39 -21.49
CA LYS A 90 8.71 0.39 -21.64
C LYS A 90 8.32 1.16 -20.37
N ALA A 91 9.04 0.98 -19.27
CA ALA A 91 8.74 1.66 -18.01
C ALA A 91 9.02 3.16 -18.14
N THR A 92 8.02 3.99 -17.82
CA THR A 92 8.24 5.45 -17.81
C THR A 92 8.99 5.84 -16.54
N LYS A 93 9.87 6.85 -16.64
CA LYS A 93 10.60 7.39 -15.46
C LYS A 93 9.65 7.83 -14.34
N ALA A 94 8.49 8.39 -14.70
CA ALA A 94 7.48 8.83 -13.74
C ALA A 94 6.83 7.64 -13.00
N GLN A 95 6.53 6.54 -13.71
CA GLN A 95 6.00 5.32 -13.09
C GLN A 95 7.03 4.68 -12.17
N ALA A 96 8.30 4.60 -12.59
CA ALA A 96 9.37 4.07 -11.77
C ALA A 96 9.55 4.88 -10.48
N ALA A 97 9.62 6.22 -10.59
CA ALA A 97 9.73 7.11 -9.43
C ALA A 97 8.55 6.97 -8.46
N LEU A 98 7.34 6.76 -8.98
CA LEU A 98 6.14 6.57 -8.15
C LEU A 98 6.16 5.23 -7.40
N LEU A 99 6.59 4.13 -8.04
CA LEU A 99 6.71 2.84 -7.37
C LEU A 99 7.79 2.86 -6.28
N THR A 100 8.94 3.48 -6.56
CA THR A 100 10.00 3.67 -5.56
C THR A 100 9.54 4.55 -4.40
N SER A 101 8.76 5.61 -4.66
CA SER A 101 8.28 6.49 -3.60
C SER A 101 7.25 5.80 -2.69
N ILE A 102 6.41 4.92 -3.24
CA ILE A 102 5.50 4.05 -2.46
C ILE A 102 6.29 3.15 -1.50
N LEU A 103 7.34 2.49 -1.98
CA LEU A 103 8.21 1.66 -1.13
C LEU A 103 8.86 2.50 -0.02
N ALA A 104 9.36 3.70 -0.35
CA ALA A 104 9.98 4.60 0.62
C ALA A 104 8.98 5.09 1.69
N SER A 105 7.77 5.49 1.30
CA SER A 105 6.72 5.91 2.23
C SER A 105 6.24 4.75 3.11
N SER A 106 6.09 3.54 2.56
CA SER A 106 5.79 2.34 3.34
C SER A 106 6.91 2.01 4.33
N HIS A 107 8.17 2.22 3.95
CA HIS A 107 9.30 2.00 4.83
C HIS A 107 9.33 2.99 6.01
N ALA A 108 9.06 4.27 5.74
CA ALA A 108 8.95 5.30 6.78
C ALA A 108 7.83 4.97 7.79
N LEU A 109 6.68 4.48 7.31
CA LEU A 109 5.58 4.01 8.14
C LEU A 109 6.01 2.86 9.07
N VAL A 110 6.69 1.86 8.54
CA VAL A 110 7.12 0.70 9.34
C VAL A 110 8.20 1.09 10.33
N HIS A 111 9.10 2.02 9.98
CA HIS A 111 10.08 2.55 10.92
C HIS A 111 9.41 3.21 12.13
N ALA A 112 8.37 4.02 11.91
CA ALA A 112 7.60 4.61 13.01
C ALA A 112 6.85 3.53 13.83
N THR A 113 6.41 2.45 13.19
CA THR A 113 5.77 1.30 13.87
C THR A 113 6.76 0.53 14.75
N ILE A 114 7.99 0.28 14.28
CA ILE A 114 9.07 -0.33 15.06
C ILE A 114 9.43 0.57 16.25
N ALA A 115 9.48 1.88 16.03
CA ALA A 115 9.73 2.84 17.10
C ALA A 115 8.62 2.77 18.16
N LEU A 116 7.34 2.79 17.77
CA LEU A 116 6.22 2.59 18.68
C LEU A 116 6.33 1.28 19.47
N GLU A 117 6.66 0.17 18.81
CA GLU A 117 6.86 -1.12 19.48
C GLU A 117 7.93 -1.05 20.56
N ALA A 118 9.09 -0.47 20.24
CA ALA A 118 10.19 -0.29 21.20
C ALA A 118 9.79 0.63 22.37
N GLY A 119 8.95 1.63 22.11
CA GLY A 119 8.35 2.48 23.15
C GLY A 119 7.38 1.70 24.04
N PHE A 120 6.49 0.89 23.46
CA PHE A 120 5.52 0.09 24.20
C PHE A 120 6.17 -1.04 25.00
N ALA A 121 7.31 -1.58 24.56
CA ALA A 121 8.08 -2.54 25.34
C ALA A 121 8.58 -1.97 26.69
N GLN A 122 8.65 -0.65 26.84
CA GLN A 122 9.05 0.02 28.08
C GLN A 122 7.86 0.44 28.96
N ILE A 123 6.65 0.36 28.43
CA ILE A 123 5.41 0.77 29.12
C ILE A 123 4.76 -0.46 29.73
N ARG A 124 4.22 -0.32 30.96
CA ARG A 124 3.34 -1.36 31.51
C ARG A 124 2.02 -1.35 30.76
N ALA A 125 1.58 -2.50 30.26
CA ALA A 125 0.30 -2.62 29.59
C ALA A 125 -0.84 -2.05 30.44
N GLY A 126 -1.74 -1.33 29.76
CA GLY A 126 -2.85 -0.61 30.38
C GLY A 126 -3.93 -0.32 29.35
N THR A 127 -5.05 0.26 29.78
CA THR A 127 -6.12 0.59 28.82
C THR A 127 -5.69 1.79 27.96
N PRO A 128 -5.56 1.65 26.62
CA PRO A 128 -5.21 2.78 25.77
C PRO A 128 -6.29 3.87 25.83
N PRO A 129 -5.94 5.16 25.80
CA PRO A 129 -6.92 6.24 25.72
C PRO A 129 -7.85 6.07 24.51
N ALA A 130 -9.12 6.50 24.64
CA ALA A 130 -10.09 6.35 23.56
C ALA A 130 -9.64 7.03 22.25
N VAL A 131 -9.00 8.20 22.36
CA VAL A 131 -8.44 8.93 21.20
C VAL A 131 -7.35 8.14 20.47
N PHE A 132 -6.52 7.38 21.20
CA PHE A 132 -5.50 6.51 20.60
C PHE A 132 -6.15 5.34 19.87
N ARG A 133 -7.16 4.70 20.47
CA ARG A 133 -7.89 3.58 19.83
C ARG A 133 -8.61 4.00 18.55
N THR A 134 -9.16 5.22 18.50
CA THR A 134 -9.75 5.76 17.26
C THR A 134 -8.67 5.93 16.20
N PHE A 135 -7.55 6.58 16.54
CA PHE A 135 -6.43 6.76 15.63
C PHE A 135 -5.91 5.44 15.05
N THR A 136 -5.66 4.43 15.89
CA THR A 136 -5.12 3.15 15.43
C THR A 136 -6.10 2.41 14.52
N LYS A 137 -7.40 2.45 14.83
CA LYS A 137 -8.44 1.89 13.97
C LYS A 137 -8.46 2.58 12.59
N ASP A 138 -8.33 3.89 12.57
CA ASP A 138 -8.36 4.67 11.34
C ASP A 138 -7.09 4.49 10.49
N VAL A 139 -5.93 4.24 11.13
CA VAL A 139 -4.70 3.79 10.48
C VAL A 139 -4.91 2.43 9.81
N GLU A 140 -5.45 1.44 10.53
CA GLU A 140 -5.71 0.11 9.98
C GLU A 140 -6.70 0.17 8.82
N LEU A 141 -7.77 0.97 8.96
CA LEU A 141 -8.77 1.16 7.91
C LEU A 141 -8.17 1.82 6.68
N THR A 142 -7.29 2.81 6.86
CA THR A 142 -6.55 3.44 5.76
C THR A 142 -5.71 2.40 5.02
N LEU A 143 -4.89 1.61 5.72
CA LEU A 143 -4.07 0.56 5.11
C LEU A 143 -4.90 -0.47 4.34
N TYR A 144 -6.01 -0.92 4.93
CA TYR A 144 -6.94 -1.84 4.29
C TYR A 144 -7.46 -1.30 2.95
N TYR A 145 -7.92 -0.05 2.92
CA TYR A 145 -8.46 0.54 1.71
C TYR A 145 -7.39 0.86 0.66
N LEU A 146 -6.16 1.20 1.06
CA LEU A 146 -5.06 1.36 0.12
C LEU A 146 -4.73 0.02 -0.55
N ALA A 147 -4.66 -1.08 0.21
CA ALA A 147 -4.48 -2.42 -0.34
C ALA A 147 -5.64 -2.80 -1.28
N ALA A 148 -6.89 -2.54 -0.90
CA ALA A 148 -8.06 -2.79 -1.75
C ALA A 148 -8.06 -1.96 -3.05
N SER A 149 -7.60 -0.71 -2.98
CA SER A 149 -7.47 0.19 -4.14
C SER A 149 -6.43 -0.32 -5.14
N LEU A 150 -5.28 -0.79 -4.64
CA LEU A 150 -4.25 -1.44 -5.46
C LEU A 150 -4.81 -2.66 -6.20
N ARG A 151 -5.66 -3.46 -5.55
CA ARG A 151 -6.36 -4.61 -6.15
C ARG A 151 -7.48 -4.25 -7.12
N GLY A 152 -7.80 -2.95 -7.27
CA GLY A 152 -8.78 -2.45 -8.22
C GLY A 152 -10.22 -2.47 -7.72
N SER A 153 -10.45 -2.45 -6.40
CA SER A 153 -11.79 -2.25 -5.84
C SER A 153 -12.19 -0.77 -5.98
N PRO A 154 -13.18 -0.44 -6.84
CA PRO A 154 -13.61 0.95 -7.03
C PRO A 154 -14.29 1.49 -5.76
N GLY A 155 -14.06 2.75 -5.42
CA GLY A 155 -14.76 3.41 -4.31
C GLY A 155 -14.18 3.18 -2.91
N ALA A 156 -13.12 2.38 -2.76
CA ALA A 156 -12.41 2.21 -1.49
C ALA A 156 -11.88 3.54 -0.90
N ALA A 157 -11.62 4.55 -1.74
CA ALA A 157 -11.08 5.84 -1.33
C ALA A 157 -12.14 6.91 -0.99
N ALA A 158 -13.43 6.67 -1.23
CA ALA A 158 -14.44 7.74 -1.20
C ALA A 158 -14.74 8.30 0.21
N THR A 159 -14.28 7.65 1.28
CA THR A 159 -14.42 8.16 2.66
C THR A 159 -13.31 7.61 3.54
N LEU A 160 -12.05 7.88 3.18
CA LEU A 160 -10.91 7.52 4.04
C LEU A 160 -10.87 8.42 5.29
N PRO A 161 -10.55 7.86 6.48
CA PRO A 161 -10.38 8.64 7.69
C PRO A 161 -9.37 9.78 7.55
N HIS A 162 -9.59 10.86 8.30
CA HIS A 162 -8.69 12.00 8.37
C HIS A 162 -7.66 11.83 9.49
N LEU A 163 -6.62 11.03 9.25
CA LEU A 163 -5.57 10.72 10.25
C LEU A 163 -4.93 11.95 10.89
N ARG A 164 -4.84 13.06 10.15
CA ARG A 164 -4.34 14.34 10.67
C ARG A 164 -5.24 14.91 11.76
N GLU A 165 -6.56 14.81 11.60
CA GLU A 165 -7.51 15.25 12.63
C GLU A 165 -7.44 14.35 13.87
N ASP A 166 -7.30 13.03 13.69
CA ASP A 166 -7.16 12.10 14.80
C ASP A 166 -5.89 12.36 15.61
N HIS A 167 -4.77 12.58 14.92
CA HIS A 167 -3.52 12.98 15.58
C HIS A 167 -3.65 14.32 16.31
N GLN A 168 -4.30 15.32 15.71
CA GLN A 168 -4.59 16.59 16.39
C GLN A 168 -5.45 16.40 17.64
N ARG A 169 -6.46 15.51 17.61
CA ARG A 169 -7.26 15.16 18.79
C ARG A 169 -6.39 14.49 19.87
N MET A 170 -5.44 13.64 19.50
CA MET A 170 -4.47 13.07 20.45
C MET A 170 -3.60 14.16 21.10
N VAL A 171 -3.10 15.13 20.31
CA VAL A 171 -2.32 16.28 20.82
C VAL A 171 -3.17 17.17 21.73
N GLN A 172 -4.44 17.42 21.39
CA GLN A 172 -5.36 18.28 22.18
C GLN A 172 -5.85 17.62 23.46
N ALA A 173 -5.97 16.29 23.50
CA ALA A 173 -6.33 15.54 24.70
C ALA A 173 -5.25 15.60 25.80
N ARG A 174 -4.16 16.33 25.56
CA ARG A 174 -3.00 16.45 26.43
C ARG A 174 -3.27 17.35 27.63
N ASN A 175 -3.74 16.74 28.71
CA ASN A 175 -3.70 17.31 30.06
C ASN A 175 -2.89 16.46 31.08
N ARG A 176 -2.41 15.27 30.71
CA ARG A 176 -1.85 14.29 31.67
C ARG A 176 -0.85 13.28 31.09
N PHE A 177 -0.08 13.68 30.08
CA PHE A 177 0.80 12.76 29.35
C PHE A 177 2.28 12.99 29.76
N ALA A 178 2.93 11.94 30.29
CA ALA A 178 4.33 11.86 30.72
C ALA A 178 5.30 11.86 29.52
N ALA A 179 6.62 11.85 29.78
CA ALA A 179 7.66 11.86 28.73
C ALA A 179 7.51 10.74 27.68
N THR A 180 6.95 9.60 28.08
CA THR A 180 6.70 8.47 27.18
C THR A 180 5.60 8.76 26.14
N ASP A 181 4.72 9.71 26.41
CA ASP A 181 3.63 10.07 25.50
C ASP A 181 4.08 11.03 24.40
N GLU A 182 5.11 11.85 24.66
CA GLU A 182 5.73 12.69 23.64
C GLU A 182 6.32 11.82 22.52
N PHE A 183 6.92 10.68 22.89
CA PHE A 183 7.40 9.69 21.94
C PHE A 183 6.26 9.07 21.11
N VAL A 184 5.18 8.63 21.76
CA VAL A 184 4.01 8.09 21.04
C VAL A 184 3.42 9.12 20.08
N LEU A 185 3.32 10.38 20.49
CA LEU A 185 2.83 11.47 19.63
C LEU A 185 3.76 11.74 18.43
N LEU A 186 5.07 11.67 18.62
CA LEU A 186 6.05 11.82 17.54
C LEU A 186 5.93 10.70 16.51
N GLU A 187 5.89 9.44 16.96
CA GLU A 187 5.83 8.32 16.04
C GLU A 187 4.46 8.22 15.36
N THR A 188 3.36 8.58 16.05
CA THR A 188 2.03 8.67 15.42
C THR A 188 1.91 9.83 14.41
N ASP A 189 2.64 10.94 14.57
CA ASP A 189 2.75 11.99 13.53
C ASP A 189 3.49 11.48 12.29
N ARG A 190 4.58 10.72 12.48
CA ARG A 190 5.32 10.09 11.38
C ARG A 190 4.46 9.06 10.64
N ILE A 191 3.67 8.27 11.35
CA ILE A 191 2.67 7.35 10.77
C ILE A 191 1.65 8.15 9.95
N THR A 192 1.09 9.22 10.52
CA THR A 192 0.12 10.08 9.85
C THR A 192 0.67 10.66 8.55
N THR A 193 1.89 11.20 8.61
CA THR A 193 2.54 11.83 7.45
C THR A 193 2.85 10.80 6.37
N SER A 194 3.46 9.67 6.74
CA SER A 194 3.80 8.60 5.79
C SER A 194 2.55 7.99 5.13
N LEU A 195 1.47 7.76 5.86
CA LEU A 195 0.21 7.23 5.31
C LEU A 195 -0.52 8.23 4.41
N ASN A 196 -0.54 9.51 4.76
CA ASN A 196 -1.13 10.53 3.87
C ASN A 196 -0.36 10.63 2.56
N THR A 197 0.97 10.61 2.61
CA THR A 197 1.81 10.58 1.40
C THR A 197 1.59 9.29 0.60
N LEU A 198 1.53 8.14 1.27
CA LEU A 198 1.28 6.85 0.63
C LEU A 198 -0.09 6.81 -0.06
N ARG A 199 -1.12 7.40 0.57
CA ARG A 199 -2.47 7.55 0.00
C ARG A 199 -2.43 8.29 -1.34
N GLU A 200 -1.84 9.48 -1.37
CA GLU A 200 -1.71 10.27 -2.60
C GLU A 200 -0.95 9.51 -3.70
N GLN A 201 0.10 8.77 -3.33
CA GLN A 201 0.89 7.99 -4.28
C GLN A 201 0.10 6.81 -4.86
N VAL A 202 -0.63 6.07 -4.01
CA VAL A 202 -1.50 4.95 -4.43
C VAL A 202 -2.63 5.46 -5.32
N GLU A 203 -3.27 6.57 -4.96
CA GLU A 203 -4.30 7.20 -5.78
C GLU A 203 -3.76 7.56 -7.17
N ARG A 204 -2.59 8.21 -7.25
CA ARG A 204 -1.94 8.52 -8.53
C ARG A 204 -1.62 7.27 -9.35
N LEU A 205 -1.18 6.19 -8.70
CA LEU A 205 -0.88 4.92 -9.37
C LEU A 205 -2.15 4.26 -9.92
N VAL A 206 -3.27 4.37 -9.19
CA VAL A 206 -4.57 3.81 -9.57
C VAL A 206 -5.25 4.67 -10.64
N SER A 207 -5.25 6.00 -10.51
CA SER A 207 -5.85 6.92 -11.49
C SER A 207 -5.07 7.01 -12.81
N GLY A 208 -3.76 6.71 -12.80
CA GLY A 208 -3.00 6.50 -14.02
C GLY A 208 -3.52 5.35 -14.90
N ARG A 209 -4.49 4.55 -14.43
CA ARG A 209 -5.24 3.56 -15.21
C ARG A 209 -6.34 4.17 -16.10
N GLU A 210 -6.84 5.37 -15.77
CA GLU A 210 -8.10 5.89 -16.33
C GLU A 210 -7.95 6.82 -17.53
N THR A 211 -6.73 7.18 -17.98
CA THR A 211 -6.57 8.06 -19.15
C THR A 211 -7.08 7.37 -20.43
N PRO A 212 -8.20 7.80 -21.03
CA PRO A 212 -8.64 7.26 -22.32
C PRO A 212 -7.70 7.77 -23.41
N ALA A 213 -7.40 6.92 -24.39
CA ALA A 213 -6.71 7.35 -25.61
C ALA A 213 -7.43 8.57 -26.21
N PRO A 214 -6.71 9.56 -26.77
CA PRO A 214 -7.35 10.70 -27.42
C PRO A 214 -8.26 10.19 -28.54
N VAL A 215 -9.55 10.48 -28.43
CA VAL A 215 -10.52 10.21 -29.49
C VAL A 215 -10.09 11.03 -30.70
N SER A 216 -9.55 10.35 -31.71
CA SER A 216 -9.26 10.96 -33.00
C SER A 216 -10.58 11.39 -33.64
N HIS A 217 -10.91 12.68 -33.54
CA HIS A 217 -11.97 13.26 -34.34
C HIS A 217 -11.59 13.15 -35.83
N PRO A 218 -12.43 12.57 -36.69
CA PRO A 218 -12.20 12.64 -38.13
C PRO A 218 -12.26 14.10 -38.58
N ALA A 219 -11.26 14.53 -39.36
CA ALA A 219 -11.22 15.85 -39.96
C ALA A 219 -12.49 16.10 -40.78
N PRO A 220 -13.05 17.33 -40.78
CA PRO A 220 -14.20 17.64 -41.61
C PRO A 220 -13.80 17.49 -43.09
N ALA A 221 -14.51 16.59 -43.78
CA ALA A 221 -14.43 16.46 -45.22
C ALA A 221 -14.80 17.82 -45.85
N GLY A 222 -13.93 18.31 -46.74
CA GLY A 222 -14.11 19.57 -47.43
C GLY A 222 -15.46 19.64 -48.13
N ALA A 223 -16.16 20.77 -47.93
CA ALA A 223 -17.23 21.19 -48.81
C ALA A 223 -16.60 21.98 -49.96
N VAL A 224 -16.72 21.42 -51.17
CA VAL A 224 -16.62 22.10 -52.46
C VAL A 224 -17.93 22.84 -52.71
#